data_AF-A0A6C0HHZ6-F1
#
_entry.id   AF-A0A6C0HHZ6-F1
#
_cell.length_a   1.000
_cell.length_b   1.000
_cell.length_c   1.000
_cell.angle_alpha   90.00
_cell.angle_beta   90.00
_cell.angle_gamma   90.00
#
_symmetry.space_group_name_H-M   'P 1'
#
loop_
_entity.id
_entity.type
_entity.pdbx_description
1 polymer ?
#
loop_
_entity_poly.entity_id
_entity_poly.type
_entity_poly.pdbx_seq_one_letter_code
_entity_poly.pdbx_strand_id
1 'polypeptide(L)'
;MEFIKTMQMREGVDVGYNNSNIHPENREGCVGVNGLDKSLLLHQVVDIAYKMENRPNVIVKAGKNAKWYLKRFPKDQIDVEIQKQTWRDTSRSVMYLIEWI
;
A
#
# COMPACT_ATOMS: atom_id res chain seq x y z
N MET A 1 0.01 -5.83 -15.02
CA MET A 1 0.25 -7.07 -14.23
C MET A 1 1.47 -7.86 -14.69
N GLU A 2 2.17 -7.44 -15.75
CA GLU A 2 3.34 -8.14 -16.30
C GLU A 2 4.60 -8.06 -15.43
N PHE A 3 4.60 -7.22 -14.39
CA PHE A 3 5.78 -6.92 -13.57
C PHE A 3 5.70 -7.47 -12.14
N ILE A 4 4.64 -8.22 -11.82
CA ILE A 4 4.43 -8.80 -10.49
C ILE A 4 4.78 -10.29 -10.55
N LYS A 5 5.72 -10.71 -9.70
CA LYS A 5 6.03 -12.12 -9.46
C LYS A 5 4.94 -12.77 -8.60
N THR A 6 4.57 -12.12 -7.49
CA THR A 6 3.46 -12.57 -6.62
C THR A 6 2.69 -11.38 -6.05
N MET A 7 1.37 -11.54 -5.91
CA MET A 7 0.52 -10.60 -5.17
C MET A 7 -0.38 -11.37 -4.22
N GLN A 8 -0.28 -11.09 -2.92
CA GLN A 8 -1.11 -11.70 -1.89
C GLN A 8 -2.03 -10.63 -1.28
N MET A 9 -3.34 -10.87 -1.30
CA MET A 9 -4.31 -10.05 -0.58
C MET A 9 -4.47 -10.55 0.86
N ARG A 10 -4.56 -9.62 1.82
CA ARG A 10 -4.93 -9.87 3.21
C ARG A 10 -6.00 -8.86 3.62
N GLU A 11 -7.12 -9.36 4.15
CA GLU A 11 -8.22 -8.54 4.65
C GLU A 11 -8.11 -8.32 6.15
N GLY A 12 -8.74 -7.26 6.67
CA GLY A 12 -8.78 -6.98 8.10
C GLY A 12 -7.45 -6.50 8.69
N VAL A 13 -6.46 -6.20 7.86
CA VAL A 13 -5.10 -5.84 8.30
C VAL A 13 -4.59 -4.56 7.62
N ASP A 14 -3.74 -3.84 8.35
CA ASP A 14 -2.98 -2.67 7.90
C ASP A 14 -1.56 -2.79 8.46
N VAL A 15 -0.60 -2.06 7.88
CA VAL A 15 0.80 -2.09 8.28
C VAL A 15 1.38 -0.68 8.29
N GLY A 16 2.05 -0.30 9.36
CA GLY A 16 2.64 1.05 9.51
C GLY A 16 1.61 2.19 9.59
N TYR A 17 2.03 3.33 10.13
CA TYR A 17 1.16 4.49 10.35
C TYR A 17 1.86 5.81 10.00
N ASN A 18 1.12 6.78 9.45
CA ASN A 18 1.56 8.11 9.01
C ASN A 18 2.88 8.17 8.23
N ASN A 19 4.02 8.13 8.93
CA ASN A 19 5.37 8.27 8.39
C ASN A 19 5.86 7.03 7.63
N SER A 20 5.08 5.94 7.60
CA SER A 20 5.41 4.74 6.84
C SER A 20 4.98 4.80 5.36
N ASN A 21 4.26 5.85 4.96
CA ASN A 21 3.74 5.96 3.59
C ASN A 21 4.80 6.58 2.67
N ILE A 22 4.95 5.98 1.49
CA ILE A 22 5.74 6.53 0.40
C ILE A 22 4.84 6.93 -0.77
N HIS A 23 5.35 7.77 -1.66
CA HIS A 23 4.60 8.27 -2.81
C HIS A 23 5.55 8.54 -3.99
N PRO A 24 5.04 8.53 -5.23
CA PRO A 24 5.83 8.95 -6.39
C PRO A 24 6.38 10.37 -6.22
N GLU A 25 7.60 10.61 -6.68
CA GLU A 25 8.24 11.95 -6.62
C GLU A 25 7.49 12.97 -7.48
N ASN A 26 7.02 12.54 -8.66
CA ASN A 26 6.20 13.34 -9.57
C ASN A 26 4.75 13.50 -9.08
N ARG A 27 4.38 12.92 -7.93
CA ARG A 27 3.05 12.98 -7.32
C ARG A 27 1.93 12.39 -8.19
N GLU A 28 2.27 11.51 -9.14
CA GLU A 28 1.30 10.83 -10.00
C GLU A 28 0.23 10.11 -9.17
N GLY A 29 -1.04 10.44 -9.43
CA GLY A 29 -2.19 9.87 -8.72
C GLY A 29 -2.35 10.31 -7.26
N CYS A 30 -1.48 11.16 -6.70
CA CYS A 30 -1.60 11.63 -5.31
C CYS A 30 -2.75 12.63 -5.11
N VAL A 31 -3.36 12.61 -3.93
CA VAL A 31 -4.32 13.65 -3.49
C VAL A 31 -3.90 14.19 -2.13
N GLY A 32 -3.62 15.50 -2.04
CA GLY A 32 -3.07 16.11 -0.83
C GLY A 32 -1.73 15.49 -0.42
N VAL A 33 -1.25 15.72 0.80
CA VAL A 33 0.12 15.35 1.20
C VAL A 33 0.38 13.83 1.13
N ASN A 34 -0.58 13.02 1.58
CA ASN A 34 -0.42 11.56 1.71
C ASN A 34 -1.48 10.78 0.91
N GLY A 35 -1.02 9.72 0.24
CA GLY A 35 -1.84 8.70 -0.42
C GLY A 35 -2.28 9.07 -1.85
N LEU A 36 -2.67 8.04 -2.59
CA LEU A 36 -3.22 8.17 -3.94
C LEU A 36 -4.74 8.31 -3.91
N ASP A 37 -5.30 8.88 -4.97
CA ASP A 37 -6.73 9.13 -5.11
C ASP A 37 -7.53 7.85 -4.89
N LYS A 38 -8.58 7.96 -4.05
CA LYS A 38 -9.47 6.84 -3.70
C LYS A 38 -10.17 6.21 -4.91
N SER A 39 -10.33 6.95 -6.01
CA SER A 39 -10.99 6.55 -7.25
C SER A 39 -10.12 5.71 -8.17
N LEU A 40 -8.80 5.65 -7.95
CA LEU A 40 -7.91 4.78 -8.72
C LEU A 40 -8.29 3.32 -8.53
N LEU A 41 -8.24 2.57 -9.63
CA LEU A 41 -8.37 1.12 -9.64
C LEU A 41 -7.04 0.47 -9.21
N LEU A 42 -7.11 -0.73 -8.62
CA LEU A 42 -5.92 -1.42 -8.11
C LEU A 42 -4.80 -1.54 -9.16
N HIS A 43 -5.13 -1.87 -10.42
CA HIS A 43 -4.12 -1.99 -11.47
C HIS A 43 -3.41 -0.66 -11.75
N GLN A 44 -4.12 0.48 -11.70
CA GLN A 44 -3.50 1.80 -11.86
C GLN A 44 -2.57 2.12 -10.70
N VAL A 45 -2.97 1.76 -9.47
CA VAL A 45 -2.13 1.91 -8.27
C VAL A 45 -0.87 1.05 -8.38
N VAL A 46 -1.00 -0.19 -8.86
CA VAL A 46 0.12 -1.09 -9.13
C VAL A 46 1.06 -0.53 -10.20
N ASP A 47 0.53 0.02 -11.29
CA ASP A 47 1.34 0.61 -12.36
C ASP A 47 2.11 1.84 -11.86
N ILE A 48 1.47 2.70 -11.06
CA ILE A 48 2.14 3.84 -10.41
C ILE A 48 3.25 3.34 -9.47
N ALA A 49 2.93 2.36 -8.60
CA ALA A 49 3.88 1.77 -7.67
C ALA A 49 5.11 1.17 -8.36
N TYR A 50 4.92 0.49 -9.49
CA TYR A 50 6.01 -0.13 -10.25
C TYR A 50 6.99 0.88 -10.86
N LYS A 51 6.50 2.06 -11.27
CA LYS A 51 7.31 3.15 -11.83
C LYS A 51 8.17 3.86 -10.77
N MET A 52 7.87 3.72 -9.48
CA MET A 52 8.63 4.38 -8.42
C MET A 52 10.06 3.80 -8.34
N GLU A 53 11.06 4.66 -8.15
CA GLU A 53 12.44 4.22 -7.89
C GLU A 53 12.49 3.38 -6.60
N ASN A 54 11.90 3.91 -5.54
CA ASN A 54 11.72 3.20 -4.27
C ASN A 54 10.43 2.37 -4.29
N ARG A 55 10.44 1.26 -5.04
CA ARG A 55 9.23 0.43 -5.25
C ARG A 55 8.61 -0.04 -3.92
N PRO A 56 7.33 0.28 -3.64
CA PRO A 56 6.62 -0.23 -2.48
C PRO A 56 6.39 -1.74 -2.63
N ASN A 57 6.40 -2.48 -1.53
CA ASN A 57 6.00 -3.89 -1.51
C ASN A 57 4.67 -4.11 -0.77
N VAL A 58 4.03 -3.02 -0.33
CA VAL A 58 2.70 -3.06 0.27
C VAL A 58 1.82 -1.95 -0.30
N ILE A 59 0.58 -2.31 -0.63
CA ILE A 59 -0.50 -1.38 -0.96
C ILE A 59 -1.63 -1.60 0.04
N VAL A 60 -2.13 -0.53 0.66
CA VAL A 60 -3.25 -0.58 1.60
C VAL A 60 -4.40 0.28 1.12
N LYS A 61 -5.62 -0.23 1.26
CA LYS A 61 -6.86 0.55 1.22
C LYS A 61 -7.65 0.31 2.49
N ALA A 62 -7.71 1.32 3.37
CA ALA A 62 -8.37 1.23 4.67
C ALA A 62 -9.93 1.21 4.62
N GLY A 63 -10.50 1.03 3.43
CA GLY A 63 -11.93 1.00 3.17
C GLY A 63 -12.31 1.63 1.82
N LYS A 64 -13.55 1.40 1.37
CA LYS A 64 -14.04 1.82 0.03
C LYS A 64 -13.76 3.29 -0.31
N ASN A 65 -13.95 4.20 0.65
CA ASN A 65 -13.80 5.64 0.46
C ASN A 65 -12.41 6.17 0.85
N ALA A 66 -11.51 5.29 1.32
CA ALA A 66 -10.16 5.66 1.70
C ALA A 66 -9.26 5.81 0.46
N LYS A 67 -8.26 6.67 0.61
CA LYS A 67 -7.12 6.74 -0.31
C LYS A 67 -6.38 5.40 -0.36
N TRP A 68 -5.59 5.24 -1.41
CA TRP A 68 -4.60 4.15 -1.45
C TRP A 68 -3.30 4.62 -0.80
N TYR A 69 -2.67 3.74 -0.03
CA TYR A 69 -1.40 4.01 0.61
C TYR A 69 -0.35 3.02 0.13
N LEU A 70 0.80 3.54 -0.28
CA LEU A 70 1.96 2.76 -0.70
C LEU A 70 2.96 2.73 0.43
N LYS A 71 3.54 1.56 0.72
CA LYS A 71 4.51 1.40 1.82
C LYS A 71 5.61 0.42 1.41
N ARG A 72 6.78 0.58 2.03
CA ARG A 72 7.92 -0.32 1.84
C ARG A 72 8.44 -0.80 3.18
N PHE A 73 8.49 -2.12 3.36
CA PHE A 73 9.00 -2.76 4.56
C PHE A 73 9.92 -3.93 4.20
N PRO A 74 10.94 -4.25 5.00
CA PRO A 74 11.61 -5.55 4.94
C PRO A 74 10.57 -6.68 5.10
N LYS A 75 10.67 -7.75 4.29
CA LYS A 75 9.65 -8.82 4.25
C LYS A 75 9.44 -9.47 5.63
N ASP A 76 10.52 -9.63 6.38
CA ASP A 76 10.59 -10.20 7.73
C ASP A 76 9.99 -9.27 8.82
N GLN A 77 9.75 -7.99 8.52
CA GLN A 77 9.20 -7.03 9.46
C GLN A 77 7.70 -6.76 9.28
N ILE A 78 7.10 -7.21 8.18
CA ILE A 78 5.70 -6.90 7.83
C ILE A 78 4.75 -7.37 8.93
N ASP A 79 4.86 -8.61 9.39
CA ASP A 79 3.94 -9.16 10.39
C ASP A 79 4.10 -8.46 11.75
N VAL A 80 5.33 -8.07 12.12
CA VAL A 80 5.60 -7.26 13.33
C VAL A 80 4.94 -5.88 13.23
N GLU A 81 5.03 -5.24 12.06
CA GLU A 81 4.41 -3.94 11.81
C GLU A 81 2.87 -3.98 11.76
N ILE A 82 2.29 -5.11 11.35
CA ILE A 82 0.84 -5.36 11.43
C ILE A 82 0.39 -5.46 12.89
N GLN A 83 1.13 -6.19 13.74
CA GLN A 83 0.79 -6.31 15.16
C GLN A 83 0.77 -4.96 15.88
N LYS A 84 1.62 -4.01 15.46
CA LYS A 84 1.61 -2.63 15.97
C LYS A 84 0.35 -1.85 15.59
N GLN A 85 -0.50 -2.32 14.68
CA GLN A 85 -1.74 -1.64 14.27
C GLN A 85 -2.98 -2.10 15.05
N THR A 86 -2.86 -3.05 15.98
CA THR A 86 -3.98 -3.63 16.75
C THR A 86 -4.74 -2.63 17.63
N TRP A 87 -4.20 -1.44 17.89
CA TRP A 87 -4.85 -0.37 18.65
C TRP A 87 -5.99 0.33 17.88
N ARG A 88 -6.16 0.07 16.57
CA ARG A 88 -7.22 0.66 15.74
C ARG A 88 -8.01 -0.40 15.00
N ASP A 89 -9.23 -0.04 14.59
CA ASP A 89 -10.06 -0.89 13.76
C ASP A 89 -9.52 -0.97 12.33
N THR A 90 -9.01 -2.16 11.97
CA THR A 90 -8.53 -2.50 10.62
C THR A 90 -9.48 -3.44 9.89
N SER A 91 -10.67 -3.75 10.42
CA SER A 91 -11.62 -4.73 9.86
C SER A 91 -12.00 -4.46 8.40
N ARG A 92 -11.98 -3.19 7.99
CA ARG A 92 -12.33 -2.72 6.63
C ARG A 92 -11.12 -2.57 5.71
N SER A 93 -9.91 -2.78 6.23
CA SER A 93 -8.68 -2.61 5.47
C SER A 93 -8.42 -3.81 4.58
N VAL A 94 -7.99 -3.52 3.35
CA VAL A 94 -7.45 -4.52 2.43
C VAL A 94 -6.01 -4.15 2.16
N MET A 95 -5.11 -5.10 2.41
CA MET A 95 -3.68 -4.98 2.17
C MET A 95 -3.27 -5.94 1.06
N TYR A 96 -2.44 -5.46 0.13
CA TYR A 96 -1.80 -6.25 -0.90
C TYR A 96 -0.30 -6.27 -0.66
N LEU A 97 0.26 -7.46 -0.50
CA LEU A 97 1.70 -7.69 -0.48
C LEU A 97 2.15 -8.02 -1.89
N ILE A 98 3.16 -7.29 -2.38
CA ILE A 98 3.63 -7.40 -3.76
C ILE A 98 5.09 -7.80 -3.77
N GLU A 99 5.41 -8.82 -4.55
CA GLU A 99 6.76 -9.15 -4.97
C GLU A 99 6.88 -8.83 -6.46
N TRP A 100 7.78 -7.90 -6.79
CA TRP A 100 8.07 -7.51 -8.17
C TRP A 100 9.03 -8.52 -8.83
N ILE A 101 9.04 -8.53 -10.17
CA ILE A 101 10.02 -9.27 -10.98
C ILE A 101 11.38 -8.56 -10.96
#